data_AF-A0A9E5VXN0-F1
#
_entry.id   AF-A0A9E5VXN0-F1
#
_cell.length_a   1.000
_cell.length_b   1.000
_cell.length_c   1.000
_cell.angle_alpha   90.00
_cell.angle_beta   90.00
_cell.angle_gamma   90.00
#
_symmetry.space_group_name_H-M   'P 1'
#
loop_
_entity.id
_entity.type
_entity.pdbx_description
1 polymer ?
#
loop_
_entity_poly.entity_id
_entity_poly.type
_entity_poly.pdbx_seq_one_letter_code
_entity_poly.pdbx_strand_id
1 'polypeptide(L)'
;MNKKGKKIIIFISFAVVFAIVLGVISSKPIISNKVDAPEAFVQKVRAQAQGVYSSRLPLLPVYVSIDGCTVDVVYYTIYYFSFGIVGMAYSQRDGYNIVKSLAGLK
;
A
#
# COMPACT_ATOMS: atom_id res chain seq x y z
N MET A 1 -8.96 6.01 40.21
CA MET A 1 -9.27 6.20 38.76
C MET A 1 -10.58 5.49 38.42
N ASN A 2 -11.62 6.23 38.00
CA ASN A 2 -12.95 5.69 37.66
C ASN A 2 -12.85 4.70 36.46
N LYS A 3 -13.70 3.65 36.44
CA LYS A 3 -13.83 2.68 35.32
C LYS A 3 -13.92 3.36 33.94
N LYS A 4 -14.56 4.53 33.83
CA LYS A 4 -14.59 5.33 32.58
C LYS A 4 -13.20 5.84 32.15
N GLY A 5 -12.43 6.41 33.08
CA GLY A 5 -11.08 6.93 32.80
C GLY A 5 -10.10 5.83 32.38
N LYS A 6 -10.19 4.65 33.00
CA LYS A 6 -9.40 3.47 32.57
C LYS A 6 -9.69 3.06 31.12
N LYS A 7 -10.96 3.04 30.69
CA LYS A 7 -11.34 2.69 29.31
C LYS A 7 -10.82 3.71 28.29
N ILE A 8 -10.87 5.00 28.63
CA ILE A 8 -10.37 6.08 27.76
C ILE A 8 -8.85 5.94 27.56
N ILE A 9 -8.10 5.70 28.65
CA ILE A 9 -6.64 5.52 28.56
C ILE A 9 -6.30 4.29 27.70
N ILE A 10 -7.01 3.17 27.87
CA ILE A 10 -6.80 1.97 27.04
C ILE A 10 -7.08 2.28 25.56
N PHE A 11 -8.16 3.01 25.26
CA PHE A 11 -8.51 3.39 23.90
C PHE A 11 -7.45 4.30 23.27
N ILE A 12 -6.97 5.30 24.02
CA ILE A 12 -5.90 6.21 23.56
C ILE A 12 -4.61 5.43 23.32
N SER A 13 -4.21 4.56 24.25
CA SER A 13 -3.01 3.73 24.09
C SER A 13 -3.14 2.84 22.86
N PHE A 14 -4.30 2.22 22.62
CA PHE A 14 -4.56 1.44 21.42
C PHE A 14 -4.47 2.28 20.14
N ALA A 15 -5.08 3.46 20.12
CA ALA A 15 -5.04 4.36 18.97
C ALA A 15 -3.63 4.82 18.62
N VAL A 16 -2.80 5.12 19.63
CA VAL A 16 -1.40 5.51 19.44
C VAL A 16 -0.58 4.36 18.87
N VAL A 17 -0.71 3.15 19.45
CA VAL A 17 -0.02 1.96 18.94
C VAL A 17 -0.47 1.65 17.51
N PHE A 18 -1.76 1.76 17.23
CA PHE A 18 -2.32 1.55 15.89
C PHE A 18 -1.76 2.54 14.86
N ALA A 19 -1.67 3.83 15.20
CA ALA A 19 -1.08 4.84 14.33
C ALA A 19 0.41 4.58 14.04
N ILE A 20 1.18 4.15 15.05
CA ILE A 20 2.59 3.80 14.88
C ILE A 20 2.74 2.60 13.95
N VAL A 21 1.95 1.54 14.19
CA VAL A 21 1.97 0.33 13.35
C VAL A 21 1.62 0.66 11.89
N LEU A 22 0.60 1.49 11.65
CA LEU A 22 0.24 1.97 10.32
C LEU A 22 1.34 2.81 9.67
N GLY A 23 2.01 3.68 10.42
CA GLY A 23 3.16 4.45 9.94
C GLY A 23 4.33 3.55 9.51
N VAL A 24 4.64 2.52 10.28
CA VAL A 24 5.69 1.55 9.96
C VAL A 24 5.34 0.76 8.70
N ILE A 25 4.11 0.25 8.60
CA ILE A 25 3.67 -0.56 7.47
C ILE A 25 3.61 0.28 6.19
N SER A 26 3.11 1.53 6.26
CA SER A 26 3.10 2.42 5.09
C SER A 26 4.49 2.80 4.58
N SER A 27 5.49 2.86 5.45
CA SER A 27 6.88 3.13 5.06
C SER A 27 7.51 1.94 4.31
N LYS A 28 7.06 0.72 4.62
CA LYS A 28 7.56 -0.52 4.02
C LYS A 28 6.36 -1.44 3.72
N PRO A 29 5.58 -1.16 2.66
CA PRO A 29 4.42 -1.96 2.33
C PRO A 29 4.86 -3.41 2.07
N ILE A 30 4.05 -4.34 2.55
CA ILE A 30 4.33 -5.77 2.39
C ILE A 30 4.12 -6.11 0.91
N ILE A 31 5.10 -6.73 0.29
CA ILE A 31 5.02 -7.15 -1.12
C ILE A 31 4.82 -8.64 -1.17
N SER A 32 3.78 -9.08 -1.87
CA SER A 32 3.53 -10.47 -2.18
C SER A 32 3.63 -10.69 -3.67
N ASN A 33 4.49 -11.63 -4.04
CA ASN A 33 4.69 -12.02 -5.42
C ASN A 33 3.88 -13.27 -5.68
N LYS A 34 2.78 -13.17 -6.44
CA LYS A 34 1.99 -14.35 -6.83
C LYS A 34 2.54 -15.03 -8.08
N VAL A 35 3.48 -14.38 -8.75
CA VAL A 35 4.08 -14.81 -10.03
C VAL A 35 5.58 -14.54 -9.95
N ASP A 36 6.41 -15.31 -10.66
CA ASP A 36 7.86 -15.06 -10.74
C ASP A 36 8.16 -13.81 -11.58
N ALA A 37 8.02 -12.63 -10.97
CA ALA A 37 8.43 -11.36 -11.54
C ALA A 37 9.93 -11.08 -11.28
N PRO A 38 10.69 -10.55 -12.26
CA PRO A 38 12.09 -10.18 -12.06
C PRO A 38 12.28 -9.17 -10.91
N GLU A 39 13.32 -9.35 -10.09
CA GLU A 39 13.59 -8.49 -8.93
C GLU A 39 13.68 -6.99 -9.28
N ALA A 40 14.22 -6.66 -10.47
CA ALA A 40 14.30 -5.28 -10.94
C ALA A 40 12.92 -4.62 -11.08
N PHE A 41 11.91 -5.38 -11.51
CA PHE A 41 10.52 -4.90 -11.57
C PHE A 41 9.92 -4.77 -10.16
N VAL A 42 10.17 -5.74 -9.28
CA VAL A 42 9.71 -5.71 -7.88
C VAL A 42 10.26 -4.49 -7.14
N GLN A 43 11.53 -4.16 -7.33
CA GLN A 43 12.17 -2.99 -6.71
C GLN A 43 11.55 -1.68 -7.20
N LYS A 44 11.23 -1.57 -8.49
CA LYS A 44 10.56 -0.38 -9.05
C LYS A 44 9.13 -0.23 -8.52
N VAL A 45 8.38 -1.33 -8.46
CA VAL A 45 7.05 -1.35 -7.84
C VAL A 45 7.13 -0.93 -6.37
N ARG A 46 8.12 -1.41 -5.62
CA ARG A 46 8.35 -1.00 -4.22
C ARG A 46 8.66 0.50 -4.13
N ALA A 47 9.62 0.98 -4.91
CA ALA A 47 10.04 2.37 -4.90
C ALA A 47 8.89 3.30 -5.26
N GLN A 48 8.03 2.89 -6.18
CA GLN A 48 6.84 3.64 -6.53
C GLN A 48 5.76 3.57 -5.46
N ALA A 49 5.47 2.40 -4.88
CA ALA A 49 4.50 2.29 -3.78
C ALA A 49 4.93 3.15 -2.58
N GLN A 50 6.23 3.27 -2.33
CA GLN A 50 6.81 4.17 -1.33
C GLN A 50 6.83 5.64 -1.78
N GLY A 51 7.09 5.92 -3.06
CA GLY A 51 7.37 7.27 -3.58
C GLY A 51 6.17 8.03 -4.15
N VAL A 52 5.26 7.37 -4.88
CA VAL A 52 4.09 8.03 -5.53
C VAL A 52 3.09 8.56 -4.50
N TYR A 53 2.99 7.95 -3.33
CA TYR A 53 1.99 8.32 -2.34
C TYR A 53 2.48 9.35 -1.31
N SER A 54 3.74 9.77 -1.38
CA SER A 54 4.28 10.87 -0.55
C SER A 54 3.79 12.26 -0.96
N SER A 55 3.12 12.45 -2.12
CA SER A 55 2.88 13.79 -2.65
C SER A 55 1.42 14.16 -3.01
N ARG A 56 0.49 13.21 -3.17
CA ARG A 56 -0.84 13.52 -3.74
C ARG A 56 -2.05 12.95 -3.01
N LEU A 57 -1.91 11.89 -2.21
CA LEU A 57 -3.04 11.24 -1.54
C LEU A 57 -2.61 10.78 -0.14
N PRO A 58 -3.33 11.13 0.95
CA PRO A 58 -3.04 10.67 2.31
C PRO A 58 -3.50 9.21 2.53
N LEU A 59 -3.29 8.36 1.52
CA LEU A 59 -3.65 6.94 1.57
C LEU A 59 -2.43 6.16 2.04
N LEU A 60 -2.64 5.22 2.97
CA LEU A 60 -1.58 4.41 3.57
C LEU A 60 -1.47 3.09 2.82
N PRO A 61 -0.46 2.89 1.93
CA PRO A 61 -0.27 1.62 1.26
C PRO A 61 0.17 0.57 2.29
N VAL A 62 -0.65 -0.44 2.50
CA VAL A 62 -0.36 -1.50 3.48
C VAL A 62 0.28 -2.71 2.80
N TYR A 63 -0.17 -2.99 1.58
CA TYR A 63 0.15 -4.23 0.90
C TYR A 63 0.16 -4.03 -0.61
N VAL A 64 1.07 -4.71 -1.28
CA VAL A 64 1.20 -4.74 -2.74
C VAL A 64 1.19 -6.19 -3.19
N SER A 65 0.29 -6.52 -4.10
CA SER A 65 0.21 -7.82 -4.75
C SER A 65 0.69 -7.68 -6.18
N ILE A 66 1.68 -8.47 -6.59
CA ILE A 66 2.05 -8.60 -7.99
C ILE A 66 1.17 -9.70 -8.58
N ASP A 67 0.27 -9.30 -9.49
CA ASP A 67 -0.79 -10.16 -10.01
C ASP A 67 -0.44 -10.77 -11.37
N GLY A 68 0.53 -10.20 -12.10
CA GLY A 68 1.00 -10.76 -13.37
C GLY A 68 2.27 -10.08 -13.87
N CYS A 69 3.10 -10.82 -14.60
CA CYS A 69 4.30 -10.30 -15.24
C CYS A 69 4.37 -10.81 -16.68
N THR A 70 4.55 -9.90 -17.63
CA THR A 70 4.94 -10.20 -19.01
C THR A 70 6.40 -9.79 -19.22
N VAL A 71 6.90 -9.93 -20.44
CA VAL A 71 8.32 -9.63 -20.79
C VAL A 71 8.70 -8.18 -20.46
N ASP A 72 7.78 -7.24 -20.69
CA ASP A 72 8.06 -5.79 -20.55
C ASP A 72 7.18 -5.07 -19.52
N VAL A 73 6.14 -5.73 -19.00
CA VAL A 73 5.11 -5.11 -18.16
C VAL A 73 4.83 -5.96 -16.92
N VAL A 74 4.81 -5.31 -15.76
CA VAL A 74 4.36 -5.92 -14.50
C VAL A 74 3.04 -5.29 -14.06
N TYR A 75 2.07 -6.15 -13.75
CA TYR A 75 0.76 -5.79 -13.22
C TYR A 75 0.73 -6.05 -11.72
N TYR A 76 0.33 -5.04 -10.94
CA TYR A 76 0.29 -5.13 -9.49
C TYR A 76 -0.85 -4.29 -8.93
N THR A 77 -1.39 -4.75 -7.81
CA THR A 77 -2.44 -4.08 -7.05
C THR A 77 -1.89 -3.57 -5.74
N ILE A 78 -2.12 -2.29 -5.46
CA ILE A 78 -1.78 -1.68 -4.17
C ILE A 78 -3.05 -1.59 -3.33
N TYR A 79 -2.96 -2.03 -2.07
CA TYR A 79 -4.02 -2.04 -1.08
C TYR A 79 -3.76 -0.96 -0.05
N TYR A 80 -4.71 -0.05 0.09
CA TYR A 80 -4.66 1.09 0.99
C TYR A 80 -5.59 0.88 2.18
N PHE A 81 -5.09 1.22 3.36
CA PHE A 81 -5.95 1.39 4.51
C PHE A 81 -6.70 2.73 4.41
N SER A 82 -8.02 2.77 4.65
CA SER A 82 -8.93 1.69 5.06
C SER A 82 -9.83 1.11 3.94
N PHE A 83 -9.91 1.71 2.75
CA PHE A 83 -10.94 1.34 1.75
C PHE A 83 -10.52 1.47 0.26
N GLY A 84 -9.22 1.49 -0.06
CA GLY A 84 -8.78 1.69 -1.45
C GLY A 84 -7.99 0.52 -2.00
N ILE A 85 -8.29 0.10 -3.22
CA ILE A 85 -7.36 -0.72 -4.04
C ILE A 85 -7.11 -0.03 -5.36
N VAL A 86 -5.86 0.01 -5.82
CA VAL A 86 -5.51 0.56 -7.14
C VAL A 86 -4.76 -0.48 -7.92
N GLY A 87 -5.28 -0.83 -9.09
CA GLY A 87 -4.59 -1.68 -10.05
C GLY A 87 -3.66 -0.83 -10.90
N MET A 88 -2.40 -1.22 -10.95
CA MET A 88 -1.32 -0.52 -11.62
C MET A 88 -0.61 -1.45 -12.59
N ALA A 89 0.02 -0.86 -13.60
CA ALA A 89 0.98 -1.51 -14.45
C ALA A 89 2.24 -0.65 -14.54
N TYR A 90 3.39 -1.31 -14.56
CA TYR A 90 4.66 -0.68 -14.87
C TYR A 90 5.22 -1.32 -16.13
N SER A 91 5.39 -0.50 -17.17
CA SER A 91 6.04 -0.84 -18.43
C SER A 91 7.43 -0.20 -18.44
N GLN A 92 8.44 -0.92 -18.91
CA GLN A 92 9.77 -0.33 -19.05
C GLN A 92 9.80 0.81 -20.09
N ARG A 93 8.88 0.80 -21.06
CA ARG A 93 8.76 1.83 -22.11
C ARG A 93 7.87 3.00 -21.69
N ASP A 94 6.72 2.70 -21.10
CA ASP A 94 5.66 3.69 -20.86
C ASP A 94 5.59 4.16 -19.40
N GLY A 95 6.44 3.62 -18.53
CA GLY A 95 6.46 3.95 -17.12
C GLY A 95 5.25 3.39 -16.36
N TYR A 96 4.77 4.15 -15.38
CA TYR A 96 3.72 3.72 -14.47
C TYR A 96 2.33 4.16 -14.95
N ASN A 97 1.40 3.22 -15.06
CA ASN A 97 0.05 3.44 -15.53
C ASN A 97 -0.99 2.87 -14.55
N ILE A 98 -2.10 3.58 -14.36
CA ILE A 98 -3.24 3.08 -13.57
C ILE A 98 -4.10 2.23 -14.51
N VAL A 99 -4.22 0.94 -14.22
CA VAL A 99 -5.03 -0.01 -15.01
C VAL A 99 -6.44 -0.13 -14.44
N LYS A 100 -6.57 0.04 -13.12
CA LYS A 100 -7.86 0.03 -12.43
C LYS A 100 -7.87 1.14 -11.38
N SER A 101 -8.77 2.10 -11.56
CA SER A 101 -8.99 3.20 -10.60
C SER A 101 -9.43 2.66 -9.23
N LEU A 102 -9.34 3.50 -8.19
CA LEU A 102 -9.75 3.18 -6.83
C LEU A 102 -11.19 2.61 -6.81
N ALA A 103 -11.31 1.28 -6.80
CA ALA A 103 -12.60 0.63 -6.63
C ALA A 103 -12.94 0.72 -5.15
N GLY A 104 -13.75 1.72 -4.76
CA GLY A 104 -14.16 1.89 -3.37
C GLY A 104 -14.61 3.29 -2.93
N LEU A 105 -14.35 4.34 -3.70
CA LEU A 105 -14.96 5.65 -3.48
C LEU A 105 -16.21 5.77 -4.37
N LYS A 106 -17.33 5.23 -3.88
CA LYS A 106 -18.66 5.68 -4.28
C LYS A 106 -19.11 6.79 -3.35
#